data_AF-A0A5P8Z1Y1-F1
#
_entry.id   AF-A0A5P8Z1Y1-F1
#
_cell.length_a   1.000
_cell.length_b   1.000
_cell.length_c   1.000
_cell.angle_alpha   90.00
_cell.angle_beta   90.00
_cell.angle_gamma   90.00
#
_symmetry.space_group_name_H-M   'P 1'
#
loop_
_entity.id
_entity.type
_entity.pdbx_description
1 polymer ?
#
loop_
_entity_poly.entity_id
_entity_poly.type
_entity_poly.pdbx_seq_one_letter_code
_entity_poly.pdbx_strand_id
1 'polypeptide(L)'
;MRIFLGVGYPVSVSYFLTRICCLNRRLPQGAATSPALSNLVASRLDLGLCSYADGKGITYTRYADDLTFSGDDIGSTEINQIKYIIEKQGFIVNEKKTRLLKGKKQKIITGISVSNGKLALPRSSIREIKLEAYHVLKRDYFEHSKTIGIRDPLLLERLLGRIGFWLQIDPENATANRLQSEIKNYIRRFDASL
;
A
#
# COMPACT_ATOMS: atom_id res chain seq x y z
N MET A 1 -12.24 -5.20 -24.08
CA MET A 1 -11.93 -3.98 -23.31
C MET A 1 -11.72 -2.84 -24.31
N ARG A 2 -12.43 -1.72 -24.21
CA ARG A 2 -12.31 -0.61 -25.19
C ARG A 2 -11.01 0.18 -25.06
N ILE A 3 -10.19 -0.08 -24.04
CA ILE A 3 -8.95 0.66 -23.82
C ILE A 3 -7.98 0.55 -25.00
N PHE A 4 -7.83 -0.64 -25.61
CA PHE A 4 -6.87 -0.85 -26.69
C PHE A 4 -7.24 -0.04 -27.93
N LEU A 5 -8.53 0.03 -28.25
CA LEU A 5 -9.06 0.93 -29.28
C LEU A 5 -8.78 2.40 -28.93
N GLY A 6 -9.01 2.79 -27.67
CA GLY A 6 -8.78 4.15 -27.19
C GLY A 6 -7.31 4.59 -27.21
N VAL A 7 -6.38 3.64 -27.17
CA VAL A 7 -4.93 3.89 -27.28
C VAL A 7 -4.47 3.89 -28.76
N GLY A 8 -5.32 3.47 -29.70
CA GLY A 8 -5.04 3.54 -31.15
C GLY A 8 -4.79 2.20 -31.83
N TYR A 9 -4.98 1.06 -31.14
CA TYR A 9 -4.86 -0.25 -31.78
C TYR A 9 -6.02 -0.54 -32.74
N PRO A 10 -5.77 -1.19 -33.89
CA PRO A 10 -6.83 -1.67 -34.78
C PRO A 10 -7.81 -2.61 -34.06
N VAL A 11 -9.02 -2.75 -34.62
CA VAL A 11 -10.10 -3.57 -34.02
C VAL A 11 -9.69 -5.02 -33.84
N SER A 12 -9.05 -5.62 -34.85
CA SER A 12 -8.55 -7.01 -34.80
C SER A 12 -7.55 -7.21 -33.67
N VAL A 13 -6.55 -6.34 -33.55
CA VAL A 13 -5.52 -6.40 -32.50
C VAL A 13 -6.15 -6.21 -31.12
N SER A 14 -7.02 -5.22 -30.97
CA SER A 14 -7.74 -4.94 -29.72
C SER A 14 -8.58 -6.13 -29.23
N TYR A 15 -9.17 -6.88 -30.17
CA TYR A 15 -9.91 -8.10 -29.87
C TYR A 15 -8.99 -9.18 -29.29
N PHE A 16 -7.88 -9.49 -29.95
CA PHE A 16 -6.93 -10.50 -29.47
C PHE A 16 -6.29 -10.11 -28.13
N LEU A 17 -5.83 -8.86 -27.98
CA LEU A 17 -5.28 -8.35 -26.72
C LEU A 17 -6.30 -8.46 -25.58
N THR A 18 -7.56 -8.10 -25.82
CA THR A 18 -8.61 -8.28 -24.82
C THR A 18 -8.75 -9.75 -24.40
N ARG A 19 -8.72 -10.69 -25.36
CA ARG A 19 -8.90 -12.12 -25.05
C ARG A 19 -7.72 -12.73 -24.30
N ILE A 20 -6.51 -12.23 -24.53
CA ILE A 20 -5.31 -12.71 -23.84
C ILE A 20 -5.23 -12.10 -22.43
N CYS A 21 -5.57 -10.82 -22.28
CA CYS A 21 -5.42 -10.12 -21.01
C CYS A 21 -6.63 -10.25 -20.06
N CYS A 22 -7.77 -10.75 -20.52
CA CYS A 22 -8.98 -10.85 -19.71
C CYS A 22 -9.51 -12.28 -19.60
N LEU A 23 -9.94 -12.66 -18.40
CA LEU A 23 -10.65 -13.89 -18.11
C LEU A 23 -12.06 -13.54 -17.63
N ASN A 24 -13.10 -14.20 -18.16
CA ASN A 24 -14.50 -13.94 -17.79
C ASN A 24 -14.90 -12.45 -17.83
N ARG A 25 -14.41 -11.74 -18.86
CA ARG A 25 -14.62 -10.30 -19.07
C ARG A 25 -14.04 -9.40 -17.96
N ARG A 26 -13.08 -9.89 -17.17
CA ARG A 26 -12.39 -9.16 -16.10
C ARG A 26 -10.89 -9.31 -16.23
N LEU A 27 -10.13 -8.39 -15.62
CA LEU A 27 -8.69 -8.55 -15.47
C LEU A 27 -8.43 -9.67 -14.44
N PRO A 28 -7.67 -10.73 -14.77
CA PRO A 28 -7.36 -11.80 -13.84
C PRO A 28 -6.39 -11.32 -12.76
N GLN A 29 -6.63 -11.76 -11.52
CA GLN A 29 -5.72 -11.48 -10.41
C GLN A 29 -4.46 -12.34 -10.57
N GLY A 30 -3.28 -11.72 -10.44
CA GLY A 30 -1.98 -12.38 -10.60
C GLY A 30 -1.41 -12.35 -12.02
N ALA A 31 -2.15 -11.92 -13.04
CA ALA A 31 -1.57 -11.71 -14.36
C ALA A 31 -0.69 -10.46 -14.39
N ALA A 32 0.51 -10.59 -14.97
CA ALA A 32 1.50 -9.51 -15.06
C ALA A 32 0.98 -8.26 -15.78
N THR A 33 0.04 -8.41 -16.72
CA THR A 33 -0.55 -7.29 -17.45
C THR A 33 -1.64 -6.55 -16.67
N SER A 34 -2.28 -7.20 -15.70
CA SER A 34 -3.46 -6.66 -15.02
C SER A 34 -3.19 -5.34 -14.27
N PRO A 35 -2.08 -5.15 -13.54
CA PRO A 35 -1.81 -3.88 -12.84
C PRO A 35 -1.64 -2.68 -13.80
N ALA A 36 -0.96 -2.88 -14.93
CA ALA A 36 -0.80 -1.82 -15.93
C ALA A 36 -2.15 -1.48 -16.59
N LEU A 37 -2.93 -2.51 -16.94
CA LEU A 37 -4.23 -2.32 -17.57
C LEU A 37 -5.25 -1.67 -16.63
N SER A 38 -5.26 -2.02 -15.34
CA SER A 38 -6.16 -1.37 -14.36
C SER A 38 -5.83 0.11 -14.20
N ASN A 39 -4.54 0.47 -14.17
CA ASN A 39 -4.12 1.88 -14.16
C ASN A 39 -4.54 2.64 -15.42
N LEU A 40 -4.41 2.02 -16.60
CA LEU A 40 -4.90 2.62 -17.84
C LEU A 40 -6.41 2.86 -17.80
N VAL A 41 -7.18 1.90 -17.30
CA VAL A 41 -8.64 2.04 -17.15
C VAL A 41 -8.98 3.16 -16.15
N ALA A 42 -8.22 3.28 -15.06
CA ALA A 42 -8.39 4.33 -14.07
C ALA A 42 -7.96 5.74 -14.54
N SER A 43 -7.20 5.88 -15.64
CA SER A 43 -6.70 7.19 -16.10
C SER A 43 -7.79 8.26 -16.27
N ARG A 44 -8.95 7.89 -16.83
CA ARG A 44 -10.08 8.82 -17.00
C ARG A 44 -10.76 9.17 -15.69
N LEU A 45 -10.79 8.22 -14.75
CA LEU A 45 -11.24 8.46 -13.39
C LEU A 45 -10.30 9.44 -12.69
N ASP A 46 -8.99 9.20 -12.76
CA ASP A 46 -7.96 10.04 -12.17
C ASP A 46 -8.06 11.48 -12.70
N LEU A 47 -8.23 11.69 -14.01
CA LEU A 47 -8.42 13.03 -14.58
C LEU A 47 -9.63 13.77 -13.99
N GLY A 48 -10.77 13.09 -13.86
CA GLY A 48 -11.98 13.69 -13.30
C GLY A 48 -11.85 14.01 -11.81
N LEU A 49 -11.25 13.09 -11.04
CA LEU A 49 -11.02 13.27 -9.62
C LEU A 49 -9.98 14.35 -9.33
N CYS A 50 -8.86 14.38 -10.07
CA CYS A 50 -7.86 15.44 -9.97
C CYS A 50 -8.50 16.81 -10.26
N SER A 51 -9.20 16.96 -11.39
CA SER A 51 -9.82 18.23 -11.76
C SER A 51 -10.82 18.73 -10.70
N TYR A 52 -11.62 17.83 -10.14
CA TYR A 52 -12.54 18.17 -9.05
C TYR A 52 -11.79 18.57 -7.77
N ALA A 53 -10.77 17.80 -7.40
CA ALA A 53 -10.00 18.02 -6.19
C ALA A 53 -9.22 19.35 -6.25
N ASP A 54 -8.56 19.63 -7.36
CA ASP A 54 -7.83 20.87 -7.62
C ASP A 54 -8.76 22.09 -7.52
N GLY A 55 -9.96 22.00 -8.12
CA GLY A 55 -10.98 23.06 -8.04
C GLY A 55 -11.54 23.29 -6.64
N LYS A 56 -11.24 22.42 -5.67
CA LYS A 56 -11.68 22.50 -4.27
C LYS A 56 -10.52 22.65 -3.29
N GLY A 57 -9.26 22.75 -3.75
CA GLY A 57 -8.09 22.74 -2.88
C GLY A 57 -7.91 21.43 -2.10
N ILE A 58 -8.44 20.33 -2.63
CA ILE A 58 -8.31 18.99 -2.05
C ILE A 58 -7.12 18.29 -2.70
N THR A 59 -6.28 17.64 -1.89
CA THR A 59 -5.22 16.75 -2.40
C THR A 59 -5.79 15.35 -2.63
N TYR A 60 -5.78 14.89 -3.88
CA TYR A 60 -6.15 13.53 -4.27
C TYR A 60 -4.90 12.66 -4.46
N THR A 61 -4.94 11.45 -3.91
CA THR A 61 -3.91 10.41 -4.11
C THR A 61 -4.58 9.06 -4.33
N ARG A 62 -3.99 8.23 -5.19
CA ARG A 62 -4.46 6.87 -5.49
C ARG A 62 -3.33 5.86 -5.32
N TYR A 63 -3.64 4.75 -4.66
CA TYR A 63 -2.79 3.55 -4.63
C TYR A 63 -3.63 2.34 -5.02
N ALA A 64 -3.40 1.80 -6.22
CA ALA A 64 -4.27 0.77 -6.81
C ALA A 64 -5.75 1.21 -6.82
N ASP A 65 -6.63 0.53 -6.08
CA ASP A 65 -8.05 0.86 -5.89
C ASP A 65 -8.33 1.78 -4.69
N ASP A 66 -7.35 1.98 -3.81
CA ASP A 66 -7.49 2.87 -2.65
C ASP A 66 -7.36 4.34 -3.10
N LEU A 67 -8.45 5.09 -2.92
CA LEU A 67 -8.54 6.53 -3.20
C LEU A 67 -8.51 7.30 -1.89
N THR A 68 -7.62 8.28 -1.75
CA THR A 68 -7.52 9.14 -0.57
C THR A 68 -7.62 10.61 -0.96
N PHE A 69 -8.46 11.33 -0.23
CA PHE A 69 -8.70 12.77 -0.39
C PHE A 69 -8.37 13.47 0.93
N SER A 70 -7.49 14.47 0.87
CA SER A 70 -7.05 15.25 2.03
C SER A 70 -7.32 16.73 1.81
N GLY A 71 -7.92 17.39 2.80
CA GLY A 71 -8.26 18.81 2.74
C GLY A 71 -9.02 19.21 4.00
N ASP A 72 -9.18 20.51 4.22
CA ASP A 72 -9.79 21.05 5.44
C ASP A 72 -11.32 20.91 5.42
N ASP A 73 -11.94 21.18 4.26
CA ASP A 73 -13.39 21.26 4.10
C ASP A 73 -13.99 20.07 3.32
N ILE A 74 -13.69 18.84 3.75
CA ILE A 74 -14.31 17.63 3.17
C ILE A 74 -15.60 17.28 3.94
N GLY A 75 -16.74 17.54 3.32
CA GLY A 75 -18.07 17.26 3.82
C GLY A 75 -18.82 16.19 3.02
N SER A 76 -20.12 16.07 3.28
CA SER A 76 -21.02 15.16 2.55
C SER A 76 -21.14 15.55 1.07
N THR A 77 -21.12 16.85 0.76
CA THR A 77 -21.18 17.37 -0.61
C THR A 77 -20.01 16.86 -1.44
N GLU A 78 -18.79 16.98 -0.91
CA GLU A 78 -17.57 16.56 -1.61
C GLU A 78 -17.55 15.04 -1.77
N ILE A 79 -17.93 14.30 -0.73
CA ILE A 79 -18.03 12.84 -0.77
C ILE A 79 -19.02 12.40 -1.86
N ASN A 80 -20.21 13.01 -1.92
CA ASN A 80 -21.22 12.67 -2.92
C ASN A 80 -20.75 12.98 -4.34
N GLN A 81 -20.06 14.10 -4.53
CA GLN A 81 -19.53 14.47 -5.84
C GLN A 81 -18.40 13.54 -6.29
N ILE A 82 -17.50 13.15 -5.38
CA ILE A 82 -16.46 12.15 -5.64
C ILE A 82 -17.09 10.81 -6.04
N LYS A 83 -18.09 10.34 -5.30
CA LYS A 83 -18.83 9.11 -5.63
C LYS A 83 -19.45 9.19 -7.02
N TYR A 84 -20.13 10.30 -7.32
CA TYR A 84 -20.71 10.53 -8.63
C TYR A 84 -19.68 10.43 -9.76
N ILE A 85 -18.49 11.02 -9.58
CA ILE A 85 -17.40 10.94 -10.57
C ILE A 85 -16.93 9.49 -10.74
N ILE A 86 -16.78 8.73 -9.64
CA ILE A 86 -16.37 7.32 -9.66
C ILE A 86 -17.39 6.47 -10.44
N GLU A 87 -18.67 6.61 -10.10
CA GLU A 87 -19.77 5.86 -10.72
C GLU A 87 -19.97 6.21 -12.19
N LYS A 88 -19.79 7.49 -12.56
CA LYS A 88 -19.85 7.94 -13.96
C LYS A 88 -18.79 7.27 -14.84
N GLN A 89 -17.68 6.83 -14.26
CA GLN A 89 -16.62 6.09 -14.98
C GLN A 89 -16.85 4.56 -14.96
N GLY A 90 -17.97 4.09 -14.40
CA GLY A 90 -18.35 2.68 -14.37
C GLY A 90 -17.72 1.88 -13.23
N PHE A 91 -17.14 2.55 -12.23
CA PHE A 91 -16.65 1.91 -11.01
C PHE A 91 -17.74 1.89 -9.93
N ILE A 92 -17.60 1.00 -8.95
CA ILE A 92 -18.53 0.86 -7.83
C ILE A 92 -17.78 1.19 -6.54
N VAL A 93 -18.33 2.11 -5.75
CA VAL A 93 -17.75 2.51 -4.47
C VAL A 93 -18.06 1.46 -3.40
N ASN A 94 -17.06 1.10 -2.59
CA ASN A 94 -17.26 0.22 -1.44
C ASN A 94 -17.64 1.02 -0.19
N GLU A 95 -18.94 1.20 0.03
CA GLU A 95 -19.48 1.99 1.15
C GLU A 95 -19.00 1.53 2.53
N LYS A 96 -18.76 0.23 2.73
CA LYS A 96 -18.26 -0.30 4.01
C LYS A 96 -16.81 0.11 4.29
N LYS A 97 -16.04 0.39 3.23
CA LYS A 97 -14.64 0.84 3.32
C LYS A 97 -14.52 2.36 3.27
N THR A 98 -15.51 3.07 2.73
CA THR A 98 -15.53 4.55 2.68
C THR A 98 -15.59 5.15 4.08
N ARG A 99 -14.63 6.01 4.42
CA ARG A 99 -14.53 6.62 5.75
C ARG A 99 -14.12 8.09 5.65
N LEU A 100 -14.73 8.92 6.49
CA LEU A 100 -14.35 10.32 6.68
C LEU A 100 -13.59 10.47 8.00
N LEU A 101 -12.30 10.84 7.92
CA LEU A 101 -11.43 10.96 9.09
C LEU A 101 -11.21 12.44 9.45
N LYS A 102 -11.93 12.93 10.46
CA LYS A 102 -11.85 14.33 10.94
C LYS A 102 -11.03 14.49 12.21
N GLY A 103 -10.48 15.70 12.38
CA GLY A 103 -9.81 16.16 13.59
C GLY A 103 -8.48 15.48 13.89
N LYS A 104 -8.14 15.37 15.18
CA LYS A 104 -6.89 14.77 15.71
C LYS A 104 -6.94 13.24 15.85
N LYS A 105 -7.98 12.58 15.31
CA LYS A 105 -8.04 11.11 15.32
C LYS A 105 -6.89 10.53 14.50
N GLN A 106 -6.51 9.31 14.83
CA GLN A 106 -5.50 8.58 14.09
C GLN A 106 -5.92 8.43 12.62
N LYS A 107 -5.01 8.78 11.71
CA LYS A 107 -5.19 8.64 10.26
C LYS A 107 -4.15 7.66 9.77
N ILE A 108 -4.60 6.46 9.40
CA ILE A 108 -3.77 5.43 8.77
C ILE A 108 -4.27 5.28 7.34
N ILE A 109 -3.39 5.56 6.38
CA ILE A 109 -3.63 5.42 4.94
C ILE A 109 -2.64 4.38 4.44
N THR A 110 -3.13 3.33 3.76
CA THR A 110 -2.29 2.25 3.18
C THR A 110 -1.24 1.66 4.14
N GLY A 111 -1.55 1.60 5.43
CA GLY A 111 -0.65 1.07 6.47
C GLY A 111 0.35 2.08 7.04
N ILE A 112 0.30 3.35 6.62
CA ILE A 112 1.16 4.45 7.08
C ILE A 112 0.33 5.44 7.89
N SER A 113 0.84 5.86 9.04
CA SER A 113 0.23 6.92 9.84
C SER A 113 0.60 8.29 9.28
N VAL A 114 -0.41 9.13 9.06
CA VAL A 114 -0.28 10.53 8.61
C VAL A 114 -0.81 11.53 9.64
N SER A 115 -1.09 11.06 10.87
CA SER A 115 -1.84 11.79 11.90
C SER A 115 -1.23 13.13 12.32
N ASN A 116 0.10 13.28 12.26
CA ASN A 116 0.84 14.43 12.82
C ASN A 116 1.51 15.29 11.72
N GLY A 117 1.07 15.20 10.47
CA GLY A 117 1.72 15.88 9.35
C GLY A 117 3.09 15.31 8.96
N LYS A 118 3.52 14.23 9.63
CA LYS A 118 4.71 13.44 9.29
C LYS A 118 4.28 12.01 8.99
N LEU A 119 4.92 11.40 8.00
CA LEU A 119 4.77 9.98 7.71
C LEU A 119 5.46 9.18 8.81
N ALA A 120 4.75 8.18 9.34
CA ALA A 120 5.30 7.28 10.35
C ALA A 120 4.64 5.91 10.25
N LEU A 121 5.32 4.87 10.71
CA LEU A 121 4.67 3.57 10.92
C LEU A 121 3.65 3.65 12.07
N PRO A 122 2.56 2.89 12.00
CA PRO A 122 1.65 2.72 13.13
C PRO A 122 2.37 2.18 14.36
N ARG A 123 1.97 2.65 15.54
CA ARG A 123 2.56 2.23 16.83
C ARG A 123 2.49 0.71 17.05
N SER A 124 1.44 0.05 16.56
CA SER A 124 1.30 -1.41 16.60
C SER A 124 2.41 -2.10 15.82
N SER A 125 2.64 -1.70 14.57
CA SER A 125 3.70 -2.24 13.72
C SER A 125 5.09 -2.03 14.32
N ILE A 126 5.36 -0.83 14.87
CA ILE A 126 6.62 -0.54 15.58
C ILE A 126 6.79 -1.47 16.80
N ARG A 127 5.73 -1.67 17.57
CA ARG A 127 5.76 -2.54 18.76
C ARG A 127 6.07 -3.99 18.38
N GLU A 128 5.46 -4.50 17.33
CA GLU A 128 5.72 -5.84 16.82
C GLU A 128 7.17 -6.02 16.36
N ILE A 129 7.70 -5.08 15.55
CA ILE A 129 9.10 -5.12 15.09
C ILE A 129 10.06 -5.12 16.28
N LYS A 130 9.82 -4.26 17.28
CA LYS A 130 10.67 -4.19 18.48
C LYS A 130 10.62 -5.48 19.29
N LEU A 131 9.44 -6.10 19.41
CA LEU A 131 9.27 -7.34 20.16
C LEU A 131 10.01 -8.50 19.47
N GLU A 132 9.85 -8.64 18.16
CA GLU A 132 10.52 -9.65 17.35
C GLU A 132 12.05 -9.48 17.40
N ALA A 133 12.54 -8.24 17.22
CA ALA A 133 13.97 -7.94 17.33
C ALA A 133 14.53 -8.24 18.74
N TYR A 134 13.77 -7.90 19.80
CA TYR A 134 14.16 -8.22 21.17
C TYR A 134 14.31 -9.72 21.38
N HIS A 135 13.39 -10.51 20.85
CA HIS A 135 13.46 -11.97 20.98
C HIS A 135 14.65 -12.55 20.24
N VAL A 136 14.91 -12.11 19.01
CA VAL A 136 16.08 -12.54 18.22
C VAL A 136 17.38 -12.19 18.96
N LEU A 137 17.52 -10.94 19.40
CA LEU A 137 18.78 -10.45 19.99
C LEU A 137 19.06 -11.00 21.39
N LYS A 138 18.02 -11.28 22.19
CA LYS A 138 18.18 -11.64 23.60
C LYS A 138 17.94 -13.11 23.91
N ARG A 139 17.02 -13.77 23.21
CA ARG A 139 16.69 -15.18 23.47
C ARG A 139 17.42 -16.15 22.54
N ASP A 140 18.21 -15.66 21.58
CA ASP A 140 18.77 -16.44 20.49
C ASP A 140 17.69 -17.05 19.58
N TYR A 141 17.96 -17.06 18.28
CA TYR A 141 17.01 -17.42 17.23
C TYR A 141 16.41 -18.82 17.43
N PHE A 142 17.22 -19.79 17.86
CA PHE A 142 16.81 -21.17 18.04
C PHE A 142 15.85 -21.39 19.22
N GLU A 143 16.08 -20.74 20.36
CA GLU A 143 15.18 -20.85 21.51
C GLU A 143 13.86 -20.11 21.24
N HIS A 144 13.90 -18.99 20.50
CA HIS A 144 12.70 -18.30 20.06
C HIS A 144 11.86 -19.14 19.09
N SER A 145 12.50 -19.77 18.09
CA SER A 145 11.82 -20.67 17.14
C SER A 145 11.21 -21.89 17.82
N LYS A 146 11.90 -22.50 18.80
CA LYS A 146 11.34 -23.59 19.62
C LYS A 146 10.12 -23.16 20.43
N THR A 147 10.16 -21.95 21.02
CA THR A 147 9.07 -21.44 21.89
C THR A 147 7.78 -21.16 21.11
N ILE A 148 7.89 -20.74 19.86
CA ILE A 148 6.73 -20.35 19.03
C ILE A 148 6.19 -21.54 18.20
N GLY A 149 6.92 -22.66 18.12
CA GLY A 149 6.54 -23.81 17.29
C GLY A 149 6.60 -23.52 15.79
N ILE A 150 7.13 -22.35 15.40
CA ILE A 150 7.28 -21.90 14.03
C ILE A 150 8.78 -21.90 13.71
N ARG A 151 9.19 -22.81 12.83
CA ARG A 151 10.46 -22.71 12.11
C ARG A 151 10.21 -21.86 10.87
N ASP A 152 10.26 -20.54 11.02
CA ASP A 152 10.28 -19.64 9.87
C ASP A 152 11.74 -19.45 9.45
N PRO A 153 12.23 -20.14 8.41
CA PRO A 153 13.62 -20.05 8.00
C PRO A 153 14.00 -18.64 7.52
N LEU A 154 13.03 -17.78 7.23
CA LEU A 154 13.22 -16.43 6.73
C LEU A 154 12.94 -15.36 7.78
N LEU A 155 12.87 -15.71 9.07
CA LEU A 155 12.53 -14.76 10.14
C LEU A 155 13.43 -13.53 10.13
N LEU A 156 14.75 -13.73 10.00
CA LEU A 156 15.75 -12.67 10.06
C LEU A 156 15.62 -11.73 8.86
N GLU A 157 15.41 -12.28 7.67
CA GLU A 157 15.20 -11.55 6.41
C GLU A 157 13.88 -10.78 6.44
N ARG A 158 12.80 -11.40 6.96
CA ARG A 158 11.50 -10.74 7.13
C ARG A 158 11.60 -9.59 8.12
N LEU A 159 12.25 -9.79 9.27
CA LEU A 159 12.48 -8.74 10.26
C LEU A 159 13.31 -7.60 9.66
N LEU A 160 14.39 -7.90 8.93
CA LEU A 160 15.17 -6.89 8.21
C LEU A 160 14.33 -6.14 7.17
N GLY A 161 13.48 -6.84 6.41
CA GLY A 161 12.57 -6.23 5.45
C GLY A 161 11.57 -5.27 6.11
N ARG A 162 11.01 -5.64 7.27
CA ARG A 162 10.13 -4.78 8.07
C ARG A 162 10.85 -3.55 8.61
N ILE A 163 12.08 -3.70 9.11
CA ILE A 163 12.91 -2.59 9.57
C ILE A 163 13.31 -1.69 8.38
N GLY A 164 13.63 -2.29 7.23
CA GLY A 164 13.91 -1.57 5.99
C GLY A 164 12.72 -0.73 5.52
N PHE A 165 11.51 -1.29 5.55
CA PHE A 165 10.28 -0.55 5.27
C PHE A 165 10.05 0.60 6.27
N TRP A 166 10.35 0.39 7.57
CA TRP A 166 10.32 1.47 8.55
C TRP A 166 11.26 2.62 8.14
N LEU A 167 12.51 2.30 7.82
CA LEU A 167 13.50 3.30 7.40
C LEU A 167 13.17 3.95 6.05
N GLN A 168 12.43 3.29 5.16
CA GLN A 168 11.92 3.92 3.94
C GLN A 168 10.90 5.04 4.25
N ILE A 169 10.11 4.87 5.30
CA ILE A 169 9.09 5.86 5.73
C ILE A 169 9.72 6.97 6.58
N ASP A 170 10.61 6.61 7.50
CA ASP A 170 11.26 7.52 8.45
C ASP A 170 12.78 7.21 8.49
N PRO A 171 13.55 7.72 7.51
CA PRO A 171 14.97 7.38 7.35
C PRO A 171 15.86 7.77 8.53
N GLU A 172 15.50 8.87 9.20
CA GLU A 172 16.26 9.42 10.33
C GLU A 172 15.88 8.75 11.66
N ASN A 173 15.02 7.73 11.65
CA ASN A 173 14.58 7.07 12.88
C ASN A 173 15.74 6.37 13.59
N ALA A 174 16.22 6.97 14.69
CA ALA A 174 17.36 6.45 15.45
C ALA A 174 17.13 5.01 15.95
N THR A 175 15.90 4.65 16.32
CA THR A 175 15.60 3.30 16.81
C THR A 175 15.66 2.28 15.69
N ALA A 176 15.06 2.58 14.53
CA ALA A 176 15.08 1.68 13.39
C ALA A 176 16.50 1.48 12.84
N ASN A 177 17.30 2.55 12.77
CA ASN A 177 18.72 2.48 12.36
C ASN A 177 19.55 1.60 13.30
N ARG A 178 19.36 1.76 14.61
CA ARG A 178 20.02 0.91 15.61
C ARG A 178 19.64 -0.55 15.44
N LEU A 179 18.33 -0.86 15.38
CA LEU A 179 17.84 -2.22 15.20
C LEU A 179 18.35 -2.85 13.91
N GLN A 180 18.38 -2.10 12.80
CA GLN A 180 18.90 -2.61 11.53
C GLN A 180 20.37 -3.03 11.67
N SER A 181 21.18 -2.21 12.34
CA SER A 181 22.60 -2.48 12.55
C SER A 181 22.83 -3.69 13.47
N GLU A 182 22.07 -3.78 14.57
CA GLU A 182 22.13 -4.90 15.51
C GLU A 182 21.75 -6.23 14.83
N ILE A 183 20.65 -6.26 14.08
CA ILE A 183 20.19 -7.47 13.38
C ILE A 183 21.15 -7.86 12.25
N LYS A 184 21.67 -6.91 11.45
CA LYS A 184 22.69 -7.19 10.43
C LYS A 184 23.94 -7.81 11.03
N ASN A 185 24.39 -7.30 12.18
CA ASN A 185 25.55 -7.86 12.88
C ASN A 185 25.27 -9.24 13.46
N TYR A 186 24.06 -9.48 13.97
CA TYR A 186 23.64 -10.80 14.43
C TYR A 186 23.68 -11.83 13.30
N ILE A 187 23.09 -11.51 12.14
CA ILE A 187 23.10 -12.39 10.94
C ILE A 187 24.52 -12.71 10.52
N ARG A 188 25.41 -11.71 10.41
CA ARG A 188 26.82 -11.96 10.05
C ARG A 188 27.54 -12.92 10.99
N ARG A 189 27.27 -12.85 12.30
CA ARG A 189 27.86 -13.76 13.29
C ARG A 189 27.28 -15.17 13.17
N PHE A 190 25.98 -15.25 12.91
CA PHE A 190 25.27 -16.50 12.70
C PHE A 190 25.79 -17.24 11.46
N ASP A 191 25.91 -16.54 10.33
CA ASP A 191 26.44 -17.11 9.08
C ASP A 191 27.91 -17.54 9.21
N ALA A 192 28.71 -16.84 10.02
CA ALA A 192 30.10 -17.22 10.30
C ALA A 192 30.25 -18.40 11.29
N SER A 193 29.15 -18.81 11.95
CA SER A 193 29.13 -19.92 12.91
C SER A 193 28.56 -21.22 12.34
N LEU A 194 28.07 -21.18 11.09
CA LEU A 194 27.65 -22.32 10.28
C LEU A 194 28.81 -22.84 9.43
#